data_AF-A0A7C5EJY4-F1
#
_entry.id   AF-A0A7C5EJY4-F1
#
_cell.length_a   1.000
_cell.length_b   1.000
_cell.length_c   1.000
_cell.angle_alpha   90.00
_cell.angle_beta   90.00
_cell.angle_gamma   90.00
#
_symmetry.space_group_name_H-M   'P 1'
#
loop_
_entity.id
_entity.type
_entity.pdbx_description
1 polymer ?
#
loop_
_entity_poly.entity_id
_entity_poly.type
_entity_poly.pdbx_seq_one_letter_code
_entity_poly.pdbx_strand_id
1 'polypeptide(L)'
;RGEPSDLDALRELAETVRFASRCGFGQTSPNPILTTLKNFRSAYEKRVKPNPERIEPSFDIRAALADAENITGRKSVLFPA
;
A
#
# COMPACT_ATOMS: atom_id res chain seq x y z
N ARG A 1 -4.76 3.09 4.69
CA ARG A 1 -6.02 2.71 4.00
C ARG A 1 -5.65 2.10 2.66
N GLY A 2 -6.45 1.20 2.08
CA GLY A 2 -6.14 0.60 0.78
C GLY A 2 -7.14 1.02 -0.31
N GLU A 3 -6.70 0.98 -1.56
CA GLU A 3 -7.47 1.15 -2.77
C GLU A 3 -7.70 -0.17 -3.51
N PRO A 4 -8.66 -0.25 -4.44
CA PRO A 4 -8.93 -1.49 -5.18
C PRO A 4 -7.71 -2.07 -5.91
N SER A 5 -6.82 -1.22 -6.45
CA SER A 5 -5.56 -1.59 -7.10
C SER A 5 -4.61 -2.34 -6.16
N ASP A 6 -4.62 -2.02 -4.87
CA ASP A 6 -3.77 -2.69 -3.88
C ASP A 6 -4.08 -4.18 -3.75
N LEU A 7 -5.31 -4.61 -4.03
CA LEU A 7 -5.67 -6.03 -3.97
C LEU A 7 -4.96 -6.84 -5.06
N ASP A 8 -4.80 -6.25 -6.24
CA ASP A 8 -4.12 -6.92 -7.34
C ASP A 8 -2.60 -6.86 -7.17
N ALA A 9 -2.08 -5.73 -6.67
CA ALA A 9 -0.67 -5.62 -6.26
C ALA A 9 -0.31 -6.61 -5.15
N LEU A 10 -1.19 -6.77 -4.15
CA LEU A 10 -1.01 -7.73 -3.05
C LEU A 10 -0.99 -9.17 -3.55
N ARG A 11 -1.84 -9.51 -4.54
CA ARG A 11 -1.84 -10.84 -5.18
C ARG A 11 -0.53 -11.09 -5.93
N GLU A 12 -0.08 -10.13 -6.74
CA GLU A 12 1.18 -10.23 -7.50
C GLU A 12 2.39 -10.37 -6.57
N LEU A 13 2.44 -9.58 -5.51
CA LEU A 13 3.48 -9.66 -4.49
C LEU A 13 3.47 -11.04 -3.81
N ALA A 14 2.30 -11.53 -3.42
CA ALA A 14 2.16 -12.84 -2.77
C ALA A 14 2.62 -13.99 -3.69
N GLU A 15 2.29 -13.94 -4.98
CA GLU A 15 2.80 -14.88 -5.99
C GLU A 15 4.32 -14.78 -6.16
N THR A 16 4.85 -13.56 -6.19
CA THR A 16 6.29 -13.31 -6.28
C THR A 16 7.03 -13.89 -5.08
N VAL A 17 6.54 -13.63 -3.85
CA VAL A 17 7.12 -14.18 -2.62
C VAL A 17 7.10 -15.70 -2.64
N ARG A 18 5.99 -16.31 -3.11
CA ARG A 18 5.87 -17.77 -3.21
C ARG A 18 6.92 -18.35 -4.16
N PHE A 19 7.14 -17.73 -5.32
CA PHE A 19 8.06 -18.24 -6.34
C PHE A 19 9.53 -17.92 -6.06
N ALA A 20 9.83 -16.70 -5.59
CA ALA A 20 11.20 -16.22 -5.44
C ALA A 20 11.87 -16.66 -4.12
N SER A 21 11.10 -17.20 -3.16
CA SER A 21 11.64 -17.63 -1.88
C SER A 21 12.40 -18.95 -1.97
N ARG A 22 13.62 -18.97 -1.39
CA ARG A 22 14.50 -20.16 -1.37
C ARG A 22 14.17 -21.16 -0.26
N CYS A 23 13.45 -20.75 0.77
CA CYS A 23 13.09 -21.61 1.91
C CYS A 23 11.57 -21.88 1.93
N GLY A 24 11.17 -23.01 2.51
CA GLY A 24 9.76 -23.42 2.57
C GLY A 24 8.87 -22.43 3.35
N PHE A 25 9.44 -21.71 4.33
CA PHE A 25 8.69 -20.68 5.05
C PHE A 25 8.32 -19.51 4.14
N GLY A 26 9.26 -19.00 3.34
CA GLY A 26 8.99 -17.92 2.39
C GLY A 26 8.00 -18.35 1.30
N GLN A 27 8.04 -19.61 0.89
CA GLN A 27 7.10 -20.15 -0.11
C GLN A 27 5.66 -20.26 0.44
N THR A 28 5.51 -20.54 1.74
CA THR A 28 4.20 -20.81 2.36
C THR A 28 3.59 -19.61 3.09
N SER A 29 4.41 -18.62 3.50
CA SER A 29 3.93 -17.40 4.15
C SER A 29 2.89 -16.59 3.35
N PRO A 30 2.88 -16.54 2.00
CA PRO A 30 1.84 -15.83 1.25
C PRO A 30 0.52 -16.61 1.10
N ASN A 31 0.45 -17.89 1.49
CA ASN A 31 -0.74 -18.72 1.31
C ASN A 31 -2.02 -18.15 1.95
N PRO A 32 -1.99 -17.59 3.18
CA PRO A 32 -3.16 -16.94 3.76
C PRO A 32 -3.70 -15.83 2.86
N ILE A 33 -2.82 -15.00 2.30
CA ILE A 33 -3.22 -13.88 1.42
C ILE A 33 -3.82 -14.39 0.11
N LEU A 34 -3.16 -15.34 -0.57
CA LEU A 34 -3.66 -15.90 -1.84
C LEU A 34 -5.02 -16.58 -1.66
N THR A 35 -5.17 -17.36 -0.59
CA THR A 35 -6.40 -18.11 -0.32
C THR A 35 -7.54 -17.20 0.13
N THR A 36 -7.29 -16.19 0.96
CA THR A 36 -8.33 -15.27 1.40
C THR A 36 -8.74 -14.30 0.31
N LEU A 37 -7.82 -13.82 -0.54
CA LEU A 37 -8.18 -13.03 -1.71
C LEU A 37 -9.03 -13.83 -2.68
N LYS A 38 -8.71 -15.12 -2.89
CA LYS A 38 -9.50 -16.01 -3.75
C LYS A 38 -10.90 -16.26 -3.20
N ASN A 39 -11.01 -16.61 -1.92
CA ASN A 39 -12.28 -17.09 -1.33
C ASN A 39 -13.14 -15.96 -0.74
N PHE A 40 -12.53 -14.84 -0.35
CA PHE A 40 -13.20 -13.75 0.36
C PHE A 40 -12.95 -12.38 -0.30
N ARG A 41 -12.72 -12.33 -1.62
CA ARG A 41 -12.50 -11.09 -2.40
C ARG A 41 -13.48 -9.97 -2.02
N SER A 42 -14.77 -10.28 -1.94
CA SER A 42 -15.81 -9.30 -1.60
C SER A 42 -15.64 -8.68 -0.21
N ALA A 43 -15.05 -9.41 0.75
CA ALA A 43 -14.73 -8.88 2.09
C ALA A 43 -13.54 -7.91 2.07
N TYR A 44 -12.63 -8.05 1.11
CA TYR A 44 -11.55 -7.09 0.85
C TYR A 44 -12.08 -5.85 0.14
N GLU A 45 -12.88 -6.04 -0.91
CA GLU A 45 -13.48 -4.95 -1.70
C GLU A 45 -14.31 -4.00 -0.83
N LYS A 46 -15.03 -4.52 0.17
CA LYS A 46 -15.77 -3.69 1.15
C LYS A 46 -14.88 -2.82 2.05
N ARG A 47 -13.58 -3.12 2.16
CA ARG A 47 -12.62 -2.43 3.03
C ARG A 47 -11.69 -1.47 2.29
N VAL A 48 -11.68 -1.50 0.96
CA VAL A 48 -10.89 -0.60 0.12
C VAL A 48 -11.78 0.46 -0.52
N LYS A 49 -11.20 1.63 -0.79
CA LYS A 49 -11.91 2.74 -1.44
C LYS A 49 -10.97 3.45 -2.43
N PRO A 50 -11.45 3.91 -3.58
CA PRO A 50 -10.65 4.71 -4.50
C PRO A 50 -10.07 5.94 -3.79
N ASN A 51 -8.79 6.22 -4.04
CA ASN A 51 -8.11 7.39 -3.52
C ASN A 51 -7.82 8.38 -4.66
N PRO A 52 -8.65 9.40 -4.87
CA PRO A 52 -8.47 10.34 -5.97
C PRO A 52 -7.21 11.21 -5.83
N GLU A 53 -6.72 11.41 -4.60
CA GLU A 53 -5.55 12.26 -4.34
C GLU A 53 -4.22 11.49 -4.53
N ARG A 54 -4.26 10.15 -4.67
CA ARG A 54 -3.08 9.27 -4.74
C ARG A 54 -2.05 9.49 -3.63
N ILE A 55 -2.47 10.10 -2.52
CA ILE A 55 -1.63 10.28 -1.34
C ILE A 55 -1.72 9.00 -0.53
N GLU A 56 -0.58 8.36 -0.25
CA GLU A 56 -0.52 7.20 0.63
C GLU A 56 -1.21 7.52 1.96
N PRO A 57 -2.33 6.87 2.31
CA PRO A 57 -3.14 7.27 3.47
C PRO A 57 -2.48 6.96 4.82
N SER A 58 -1.34 6.28 4.85
CA SER A 58 -0.48 6.13 6.03
C SER A 58 0.65 7.16 6.10
N PHE A 59 0.77 8.03 5.10
CA PHE A 59 1.85 9.00 4.98
C PHE A 59 1.31 10.42 5.14
N ASP A 60 1.73 11.09 6.22
CA ASP A 60 1.43 12.50 6.41
C ASP A 60 2.45 13.35 5.66
N ILE A 61 2.06 13.78 4.45
CA ILE A 61 2.89 14.63 3.61
C ILE A 61 3.23 15.97 4.27
N ARG A 62 2.34 16.51 5.11
CA ARG A 62 2.56 17.81 5.78
C ARG A 62 3.59 17.65 6.88
N ALA A 63 3.48 16.59 7.68
CA ALA A 63 4.50 16.26 8.68
C ALA A 63 5.86 16.00 8.02
N ALA A 64 5.91 15.30 6.89
CA ALA A 64 7.14 15.00 6.18
C ALA A 64 7.84 16.25 5.60
N LEU A 65 7.07 17.30 5.25
CA LEU A 65 7.60 18.53 4.67
C LEU A 65 8.01 19.59 5.69
N ALA A 66 7.55 19.48 6.95
CA ALA A 66 7.68 20.52 7.97
C ALA A 66 9.13 20.99 8.16
N ASP A 67 10.09 20.07 8.28
CA ASP A 67 11.49 20.40 8.50
C ASP A 67 12.09 21.17 7.31
N ALA A 68 11.80 20.73 6.08
CA ALA A 68 12.30 21.37 4.88
C ALA A 68 11.69 22.77 4.68
N GLU A 69 10.39 22.94 4.96
CA GLU A 69 9.73 24.24 4.90
C GLU A 69 10.30 25.22 5.94
N ASN A 70 10.61 24.74 7.15
CA ASN A 70 11.21 25.56 8.20
C ASN A 70 12.65 25.99 7.85
N ILE A 71 13.45 25.10 7.28
CA ILE A 71 14.83 25.39 6.87
C ILE A 71 14.86 26.38 5.70
N THR A 72 13.98 26.19 4.72
CA THR A 72 14.00 26.99 3.47
C THR A 72 13.16 28.26 3.57
N GLY A 73 12.34 28.42 4.60
CA GLY A 73 11.48 29.59 4.81
C GLY A 73 10.35 29.73 3.79
N ARG A 74 10.02 28.66 3.04
CA ARG A 74 8.96 28.68 2.00
C ARG A 74 8.12 27.41 2.02
N LYS A 75 6.88 27.53 1.57
CA LYS A 75 5.93 26.42 1.47
C LYS A 75 6.12 25.56 0.22
N SER A 76 5.70 24.30 0.31
CA SER A 76 5.67 23.38 -0.83
C SER A 76 4.77 23.92 -1.95
N VAL A 77 5.28 23.87 -3.17
CA VAL A 77 4.53 24.25 -4.39
C VAL A 77 3.62 23.11 -4.85
N LEU A 78 4.00 21.87 -4.55
CA LEU A 78 3.25 20.66 -4.92
C LEU A 78 2.12 20.36 -3.94
N PHE A 79 2.29 20.76 -2.67
CA PHE A 79 1.30 20.57 -1.61
C PHE A 79 1.04 21.90 -0.90
N PRO A 80 0.41 22.87 -1.59
CA PRO A 80 0.06 24.16 -0.98
C PRO A 80 -0.97 23.95 0.14
N ALA A 81 -0.84 24.74 1.22
CA ALA A 81 -1.54 24.58 2.49
C ALA A 81 -3.07 24.63 2.37
#